data_AF-A0AAC9SMT6-F1
#
_entry.id   AF-A0AAC9SMT6-F1
#
_cell.length_a   1.000
_cell.length_b   1.000
_cell.length_c   1.000
_cell.angle_alpha   90.00
_cell.angle_beta   90.00
_cell.angle_gamma   90.00
#
_symmetry.space_group_name_H-M   'P 1'
#
loop_
_entity.id
_entity.type
_entity.pdbx_description
1 polymer ?
#
loop_
_entity_poly.entity_id
_entity_poly.type
_entity_poly.pdbx_seq_one_letter_code
_entity_poly.pdbx_strand_id
1 'polypeptide(L)'
;MQRSIPVNAPSALKPLALLEDLKADMGITDATQDTRLSSILLEASSMAVAYIGRPILQTDWRDIFDIPPGEKLLGLVLKNYPLVQINAFSSNGTLLTGDQIAALNIEPNSGTIWPADNGAPLWISGKYVVTYTAGYIAPGDKNGTPSDPWSVPLDIQRAVRLVASSIWNSSGRDPLLKSESEQGVGSTSWNTPAPGLAGMPQSAADALARYRAGGIR
;
A
#
# COMPACT_ATOMS: atom_id res chain seq x y z
N MET A 1 -3.27 24.18 3.83
CA MET A 1 -2.38 23.25 4.57
C MET A 1 -3.15 21.96 4.89
N GLN A 2 -2.52 20.79 4.76
CA GLN A 2 -3.14 19.50 5.12
C GLN A 2 -2.34 18.80 6.21
N ARG A 3 -3.04 18.22 7.19
CA ARG A 3 -2.46 17.37 8.23
C ARG A 3 -3.25 16.07 8.32
N SER A 4 -2.55 14.94 8.29
CA SER A 4 -3.15 13.60 8.46
C SER A 4 -2.68 12.96 9.76
N ILE A 5 -3.59 12.29 10.46
CA ILE A 5 -3.36 11.69 11.77
C ILE A 5 -4.05 10.32 11.81
N PRO A 6 -3.39 9.23 12.23
CA PRO A 6 -4.07 7.96 12.46
C PRO A 6 -5.03 8.10 13.66
N VAL A 7 -6.23 7.55 13.54
CA VAL A 7 -7.26 7.61 14.60
C VAL A 7 -7.00 6.55 15.67
N ASN A 8 -6.47 5.40 15.25
CA ASN A 8 -6.13 4.26 16.12
C ASN A 8 -4.62 3.99 16.07
N ALA A 9 -4.13 3.16 17.00
CA ALA A 9 -2.75 2.69 16.95
C ALA A 9 -2.48 1.97 15.60
N PRO A 10 -1.23 2.01 15.09
CA PRO A 10 -0.88 1.33 13.85
C PRO A 10 -1.24 -0.15 13.93
N SER A 11 -1.91 -0.67 12.90
CA SER A 11 -2.17 -2.11 12.81
C SER A 11 -0.84 -2.89 12.81
N ALA A 12 -0.81 -4.04 13.47
CA ALA A 12 0.33 -4.95 13.38
C ALA A 12 0.63 -5.27 11.91
N LEU A 13 1.91 -5.45 11.59
CA LEU A 13 2.34 -5.83 10.25
C LEU A 13 1.69 -7.17 9.87
N LYS A 14 1.08 -7.22 8.68
CA LYS A 14 0.49 -8.43 8.11
C LYS A 14 1.18 -8.80 6.80
N PRO A 15 1.24 -10.10 6.45
CA PRO A 15 1.60 -10.53 5.11
C PRO A 15 0.71 -9.89 4.04
N LEU A 16 1.33 -9.42 2.97
CA LEU A 16 0.65 -8.81 1.82
C LEU A 16 0.40 -9.80 0.68
N ALA A 17 0.73 -11.07 0.88
CA ALA A 17 0.42 -12.19 -0.01
C ALA A 17 0.13 -13.42 0.83
N LEU A 18 -0.52 -14.43 0.24
CA LEU A 18 -0.77 -15.70 0.92
C LEU A 18 0.49 -16.57 0.98
N LEU A 19 0.66 -17.27 2.10
CA LEU A 19 1.73 -18.27 2.25
C LEU A 19 1.55 -19.42 1.25
N GLU A 20 0.32 -19.85 1.00
CA GLU A 20 0.01 -20.92 0.06
C GLU A 20 0.45 -20.56 -1.37
N ASP A 21 0.22 -19.32 -1.80
CA ASP A 21 0.69 -18.84 -3.11
C ASP A 21 2.22 -18.83 -3.21
N LEU A 22 2.92 -18.43 -2.13
CA LEU A 22 4.39 -18.47 -2.10
C LEU A 22 4.90 -19.91 -2.21
N LYS A 23 4.28 -20.84 -1.49
CA LYS A 23 4.63 -22.26 -1.54
C LYS A 23 4.38 -22.84 -2.93
N ALA A 24 3.26 -22.49 -3.55
CA ALA A 24 2.94 -22.87 -4.92
C ALA A 24 3.98 -22.34 -5.93
N ASP A 25 4.36 -21.06 -5.82
CA ASP A 25 5.40 -20.45 -6.67
C ASP A 25 6.77 -21.17 -6.56
N MET A 26 7.06 -21.75 -5.38
CA MET A 26 8.33 -22.43 -5.10
C MET A 26 8.28 -23.95 -5.26
N GLY A 27 7.11 -24.53 -5.56
CA GLY A 27 6.92 -25.98 -5.62
C GLY A 27 7.01 -26.71 -4.27
N ILE A 28 6.79 -26.00 -3.15
CA ILE A 28 6.82 -26.57 -1.79
C ILE A 28 5.42 -27.10 -1.44
N THR A 29 5.32 -28.37 -1.05
CA THR A 29 4.02 -29.02 -0.77
C THR A 29 3.80 -29.38 0.70
N ASP A 30 4.87 -29.55 1.48
CA ASP A 30 4.77 -29.83 2.91
C ASP A 30 4.72 -28.55 3.78
N ALA A 31 4.53 -28.71 5.09
CA ALA A 31 4.45 -27.62 6.05
C ALA A 31 5.74 -27.41 6.87
N THR A 32 6.84 -28.09 6.52
CA THR A 32 8.05 -28.15 7.37
C THR A 32 8.75 -26.80 7.51
N GLN A 33 8.61 -25.93 6.50
CA GLN A 33 9.24 -24.61 6.46
C GLN A 33 8.24 -23.45 6.67
N ASP A 34 6.98 -23.74 7.01
CA ASP A 34 5.91 -22.74 7.04
C ASP A 34 6.20 -21.59 8.01
N THR A 35 6.75 -21.89 9.19
CA THR A 35 7.16 -20.87 10.17
C THR A 35 8.18 -19.91 9.56
N ARG A 36 9.21 -20.45 8.89
CA ARG A 36 10.29 -19.65 8.30
C ARG A 36 9.80 -18.86 7.08
N LEU A 37 9.01 -19.49 6.21
CA LEU A 37 8.41 -18.84 5.04
C LEU A 37 7.47 -17.71 5.47
N SER A 38 6.70 -17.89 6.55
CA SER A 38 5.85 -16.83 7.11
C SER A 38 6.67 -15.62 7.59
N SER A 39 7.81 -15.85 8.26
CA SER A 39 8.71 -14.77 8.67
C SER A 39 9.30 -14.02 7.48
N ILE A 40 9.76 -14.74 6.46
CA ILE A 40 10.30 -14.14 5.22
C ILE A 40 9.22 -13.35 4.48
N LEU A 41 8.00 -13.86 4.44
CA LEU A 41 6.89 -13.19 3.79
C LEU A 41 6.51 -11.89 4.52
N LEU A 42 6.62 -11.87 5.85
CA LEU A 42 6.43 -10.67 6.66
C LEU A 42 7.52 -9.63 6.39
N GLU A 43 8.78 -10.07 6.30
CA GLU A 43 9.92 -9.21 5.94
C GLU A 43 9.75 -8.62 4.53
N ALA A 44 9.45 -9.45 3.54
CA ALA A 44 9.17 -9.03 2.17
C ALA A 44 8.01 -8.01 2.09
N SER A 45 6.97 -8.22 2.90
CA SER A 45 5.84 -7.30 3.02
C SER A 45 6.28 -5.94 3.58
N SER A 46 7.11 -5.95 4.63
CA SER A 46 7.71 -4.73 5.21
C SER A 46 8.52 -3.94 4.16
N MET A 47 9.34 -4.64 3.38
CA MET A 47 10.14 -4.03 2.31
C MET A 47 9.26 -3.39 1.23
N ALA A 48 8.17 -4.04 0.83
CA ALA A 48 7.22 -3.49 -0.14
C ALA A 48 6.53 -2.22 0.39
N VAL A 49 6.08 -2.22 1.65
CA VAL A 49 5.48 -1.03 2.29
C VAL A 49 6.48 0.13 2.37
N ALA A 50 7.73 -0.16 2.75
CA ALA A 50 8.80 0.84 2.79
C ALA A 50 9.10 1.43 1.41
N TYR A 51 9.11 0.60 0.36
CA TYR A 51 9.32 1.05 -1.02
C TYR A 51 8.17 1.95 -1.52
N ILE A 52 6.93 1.58 -1.22
CA ILE A 52 5.73 2.38 -1.55
C ILE A 52 5.75 3.72 -0.79
N GLY A 53 6.29 3.74 0.42
CA GLY A 53 6.52 4.95 1.22
C GLY A 53 5.28 5.45 1.98
N ARG A 54 4.25 4.60 2.13
CA ARG A 54 3.07 4.87 2.95
C ARG A 54 2.46 3.58 3.48
N PRO A 55 1.68 3.63 4.59
CA PRO A 55 0.83 2.52 4.99
C PRO A 55 -0.16 2.18 3.87
N ILE A 56 -0.31 0.88 3.57
CA ILE A 56 -1.23 0.43 2.52
C ILE A 56 -2.37 -0.43 3.05
N LEU A 57 -2.29 -0.92 4.29
CA LEU A 57 -3.35 -1.71 4.91
C LEU A 57 -4.42 -0.79 5.50
N GLN A 58 -5.65 -1.31 5.58
CA GLN A 58 -6.79 -0.56 6.12
C GLN A 58 -6.51 -0.01 7.51
N THR A 59 -6.69 1.30 7.66
CA THR A 59 -6.56 2.03 8.92
C THR A 59 -7.49 3.23 8.90
N ASP A 60 -7.95 3.64 10.07
CA ASP A 60 -8.73 4.86 10.23
C ASP A 60 -7.82 6.08 10.32
N TRP A 61 -8.11 7.07 9.50
CA TRP A 61 -7.37 8.31 9.37
C TRP A 61 -8.25 9.51 9.62
N ARG A 62 -7.62 10.59 10.08
CA ARG A 62 -8.21 11.92 10.16
C ARG A 62 -7.34 12.90 9.40
N ASP A 63 -7.88 13.45 8.33
CA ASP A 63 -7.28 14.53 7.56
C ASP A 63 -7.95 15.86 7.92
N ILE A 64 -7.13 16.87 8.14
CA ILE A 64 -7.52 18.25 8.41
C ILE A 64 -6.99 19.10 7.26
N PHE A 65 -7.89 19.79 6.58
CA PHE A 65 -7.58 20.74 5.52
C PHE A 65 -7.91 22.14 6.02
N ASP A 66 -6.91 23.01 6.04
CA ASP A 66 -7.07 24.43 6.30
C ASP A 66 -6.85 25.17 4.97
N ILE A 67 -7.94 25.67 4.37
CA ILE A 67 -7.92 26.46 3.13
C ILE A 67 -7.86 27.94 3.50
N PRO A 68 -6.77 28.66 3.14
CA PRO A 68 -6.60 30.08 3.46
C PRO A 68 -7.72 30.97 2.90
N PRO A 69 -7.97 32.15 3.52
CA PRO A 69 -8.88 33.15 2.96
C PRO A 69 -8.52 33.51 1.51
N GLY A 70 -9.51 33.52 0.61
CA GLY A 70 -9.32 33.85 -0.80
C GLY A 70 -8.90 32.68 -1.70
N GLU A 71 -8.49 31.55 -1.13
CA GLU A 71 -8.20 30.33 -1.87
C GLU A 71 -9.44 29.45 -2.07
N LYS A 72 -9.42 28.67 -3.16
CA LYS A 72 -10.44 27.68 -3.48
C LYS A 72 -9.77 26.42 -4.01
N LEU A 73 -10.27 25.26 -3.61
CA LEU A 73 -9.77 23.97 -4.09
C LEU A 73 -10.83 23.25 -4.91
N LEU A 74 -10.41 22.64 -6.01
CA LEU A 74 -11.29 21.81 -6.83
C LEU A 74 -11.69 20.53 -6.09
N GLY A 75 -10.74 19.91 -5.39
CA GLY A 75 -10.99 18.71 -4.60
C GLY A 75 -10.07 18.64 -3.40
N LEU A 76 -10.55 17.99 -2.34
CA LEU A 76 -9.74 17.63 -1.18
C LEU A 76 -9.13 16.25 -1.47
N VAL A 77 -7.80 16.18 -1.55
CA VAL A 77 -7.08 14.92 -1.78
C VAL A 77 -6.66 14.33 -0.44
N LEU A 78 -7.24 13.20 -0.07
CA LEU A 78 -6.87 12.47 1.14
C LEU A 78 -5.43 11.96 1.04
N LYS A 79 -4.72 11.99 2.17
CA LYS A 79 -3.31 11.56 2.22
C LYS A 79 -3.16 10.06 2.01
N ASN A 80 -4.10 9.28 2.53
CA ASN A 80 -4.09 7.82 2.45
C ASN A 80 -5.23 7.34 1.57
N TYR A 81 -4.93 6.42 0.67
CA TYR A 81 -5.86 5.85 -0.30
C TYR A 81 -5.38 4.45 -0.74
N PRO A 82 -6.28 3.56 -1.18
CA PRO A 82 -7.68 3.81 -1.57
C PRO A 82 -8.63 4.10 -0.40
N LEU A 83 -9.65 4.91 -0.64
CA LEU A 83 -10.69 5.24 0.33
C LEU A 83 -11.75 4.14 0.37
N VAL A 84 -12.02 3.58 1.55
CA VAL A 84 -13.05 2.54 1.75
C VAL A 84 -14.38 3.19 2.09
N GLN A 85 -14.37 4.12 3.06
CA GLN A 85 -15.55 4.85 3.49
C GLN A 85 -15.17 6.13 4.24
N ILE A 86 -16.06 7.12 4.20
CA ILE A 86 -15.99 8.32 5.04
C ILE A 86 -16.82 8.07 6.30
N ASN A 87 -16.18 8.14 7.47
CA ASN A 87 -16.82 7.89 8.76
C ASN A 87 -17.44 9.18 9.33
N ALA A 88 -16.77 10.32 9.11
CA ALA A 88 -17.28 11.63 9.50
C ALA A 88 -16.64 12.72 8.64
N PHE A 89 -17.42 13.72 8.25
CA PHE A 89 -16.90 14.90 7.56
C PHE A 89 -17.52 16.15 8.19
N SER A 90 -16.70 17.06 8.72
CA SER A 90 -17.13 18.40 9.11
C SER A 90 -16.54 19.50 8.22
N SER A 91 -17.36 20.53 7.98
CA SER A 91 -17.01 21.77 7.30
C SER A 91 -17.21 22.93 8.27
N ASN A 92 -16.14 23.67 8.57
CA ASN A 92 -16.13 24.80 9.51
C ASN A 92 -16.77 24.47 10.86
N GLY A 93 -16.50 23.26 11.38
CA GLY A 93 -17.04 22.78 12.65
C GLY A 93 -18.46 22.21 12.59
N THR A 94 -19.16 22.33 11.46
CA THR A 94 -20.48 21.71 11.25
C THR A 94 -20.31 20.32 10.65
N LEU A 95 -20.84 19.30 11.31
CA LEU A 95 -20.82 17.92 10.81
C LEU A 95 -21.83 17.77 9.66
N LEU A 96 -21.40 17.16 8.56
CA LEU A 96 -22.28 16.80 7.45
C LEU A 96 -23.11 15.58 7.83
N THR A 97 -24.37 15.56 7.41
CA THR A 97 -25.26 14.41 7.53
C THR A 97 -24.84 13.28 6.57
N GLY A 98 -25.33 12.06 6.81
CA GLY A 98 -25.06 10.92 5.92
C GLY A 98 -25.46 11.19 4.47
N ASP A 99 -26.63 11.81 4.26
CA ASP A 99 -27.12 12.16 2.92
C ASP A 99 -26.23 13.20 2.23
N GLN A 100 -25.72 14.18 2.98
CA GLN A 100 -24.79 15.17 2.46
C GLN A 100 -23.44 14.56 2.07
N ILE A 101 -22.95 13.57 2.83
CA ILE A 101 -21.73 12.83 2.50
C ILE A 101 -21.94 11.97 1.24
N ALA A 102 -23.10 11.30 1.15
CA ALA A 102 -23.46 10.47 0.00
C ALA A 102 -23.64 11.26 -1.30
N ALA A 103 -23.98 12.55 -1.21
CA ALA A 103 -24.09 13.44 -2.35
C ALA A 103 -22.74 13.98 -2.86
N LEU A 104 -21.63 13.75 -2.14
CA LEU A 104 -20.30 14.17 -2.59
C LEU A 104 -19.82 13.31 -3.75
N ASN A 105 -19.09 13.95 -4.66
CA ASN A 105 -18.38 13.26 -5.73
C ASN A 105 -17.05 12.75 -5.18
N ILE A 106 -16.86 11.43 -5.13
CA ILE A 106 -15.70 10.80 -4.50
C ILE A 106 -15.04 9.87 -5.52
N GLU A 107 -13.73 10.00 -5.73
CA GLU A 107 -12.91 9.02 -6.45
C GLU A 107 -12.10 8.18 -5.45
N PRO A 108 -12.53 6.95 -5.12
CA PRO A 108 -11.95 6.18 -4.04
C PRO A 108 -10.47 5.82 -4.28
N ASN A 109 -10.08 5.56 -5.53
CA ASN A 109 -8.72 5.10 -5.85
C ASN A 109 -7.66 6.20 -5.69
N SER A 110 -8.06 7.46 -5.86
CA SER A 110 -7.18 8.62 -5.68
C SER A 110 -7.36 9.31 -4.32
N GLY A 111 -8.44 8.98 -3.61
CA GLY A 111 -8.85 9.67 -2.38
C GLY A 111 -9.29 11.11 -2.63
N THR A 112 -9.71 11.46 -3.84
CA THR A 112 -10.15 12.84 -4.15
C THR A 112 -11.64 13.00 -3.84
N ILE A 113 -11.97 14.04 -3.09
CA ILE A 113 -13.34 14.42 -2.75
C ILE A 113 -13.63 15.78 -3.41
N TRP A 114 -14.58 15.80 -4.33
CA TRP A 114 -15.13 17.02 -4.92
C TRP A 114 -16.42 17.40 -4.20
N PRO A 115 -16.81 18.69 -4.24
CA PRO A 115 -18.12 19.10 -3.78
C PRO A 115 -19.25 18.37 -4.53
N ALA A 116 -20.43 18.33 -3.93
CA ALA A 116 -21.63 17.80 -4.57
C ALA A 116 -22.03 18.64 -5.80
N ASP A 117 -22.58 17.99 -6.84
CA ASP A 117 -22.95 18.64 -8.11
C ASP A 117 -23.98 19.76 -7.98
N ASN A 118 -24.86 19.66 -6.97
CA ASN A 118 -25.90 20.65 -6.67
C ASN A 118 -25.43 21.75 -5.69
N GLY A 119 -24.15 21.72 -5.30
CA GLY A 119 -23.55 22.62 -4.33
C GLY A 119 -22.62 23.66 -4.93
N ALA A 120 -21.76 24.23 -4.08
CA ALA A 120 -20.69 25.10 -4.56
C ALA A 120 -19.69 24.29 -5.41
N PRO A 121 -19.26 24.78 -6.59
CA PRO A 121 -18.42 23.99 -7.50
C PRO A 121 -16.98 23.79 -6.99
N LEU A 122 -16.59 24.48 -5.91
CA LEU A 122 -15.26 24.45 -5.32
C LEU A 122 -15.37 24.45 -3.80
N TRP A 123 -14.40 23.80 -3.13
CA TRP A 123 -14.18 23.98 -1.70
C TRP A 123 -13.66 25.40 -1.44
N ILE A 124 -14.34 26.12 -0.54
CA ILE A 124 -14.01 27.52 -0.21
C ILE A 124 -13.08 27.60 0.99
N SER A 125 -12.54 28.79 1.27
CA SER A 125 -11.73 29.04 2.47
C SER A 125 -12.44 28.56 3.74
N GLY A 126 -11.71 27.83 4.58
CA GLY A 126 -12.29 27.20 5.77
C GLY A 126 -11.49 26.01 6.26
N LYS A 127 -12.00 25.41 7.34
CA LYS A 127 -11.43 24.21 7.95
C LYS A 127 -12.32 23.01 7.69
N TYR A 128 -11.77 22.00 7.05
CA TYR A 128 -12.46 20.74 6.73
C TYR A 128 -11.77 19.61 7.49
N VAL A 129 -12.55 18.77 8.16
CA VAL A 129 -12.04 17.61 8.88
C VAL A 129 -12.74 16.37 8.37
N VAL A 130 -11.97 15.45 7.77
CA VAL A 130 -12.46 14.19 7.23
C VAL A 130 -11.87 13.06 8.06
N THR A 131 -12.72 12.26 8.68
CA THR A 131 -12.36 10.99 9.32
C THR A 131 -12.85 9.86 8.42
N TYR A 132 -11.95 8.95 8.04
CA TYR A 132 -12.21 7.97 6.98
C TYR A 132 -11.40 6.70 7.21
N THR A 133 -11.85 5.59 6.62
CA THR A 133 -11.10 4.34 6.54
C THR A 133 -10.47 4.23 5.17
N ALA A 134 -9.15 4.02 5.09
CA ALA A 134 -8.43 3.88 3.82
C ALA A 134 -7.37 2.79 3.89
N GLY A 135 -7.08 2.19 2.73
CA GLY A 135 -6.13 1.10 2.54
C GLY A 135 -6.79 -0.17 2.01
N TYR A 136 -5.96 -1.18 1.81
CA TYR A 136 -6.32 -2.51 1.33
C TYR A 136 -6.47 -3.51 2.47
N ILE A 137 -7.22 -4.56 2.22
CA ILE A 137 -7.42 -5.71 3.09
C ILE A 137 -6.33 -6.73 2.77
N ALA A 138 -5.64 -7.21 3.80
CA ALA A 138 -4.59 -8.21 3.63
C ALA A 138 -5.20 -9.53 3.07
N PRO A 139 -4.49 -10.21 2.13
CA PRO A 139 -4.93 -11.51 1.65
C PRO A 139 -5.06 -12.51 2.81
N GLY A 140 -6.18 -13.25 2.85
CA GLY A 140 -6.45 -14.25 3.89
C GLY A 140 -7.18 -13.72 5.14
N ASP A 141 -7.36 -12.40 5.28
CA ASP A 141 -8.40 -11.88 6.17
C ASP A 141 -9.79 -12.22 5.58
N LYS A 142 -10.84 -12.38 6.41
CA LYS A 142 -12.20 -12.79 5.98
C LYS A 142 -12.80 -11.95 4.83
N ASN A 143 -12.31 -10.73 4.63
CA ASN A 143 -12.75 -9.79 3.60
C ASN A 143 -11.69 -9.55 2.51
N GLY A 144 -10.56 -10.26 2.53
CA GLY A 144 -9.44 -10.10 1.61
C GLY A 144 -9.47 -11.10 0.45
N THR A 145 -10.66 -11.41 -0.07
CA THR A 145 -10.77 -12.30 -1.24
C THR A 145 -10.28 -11.57 -2.50
N PRO A 146 -9.66 -12.24 -3.48
CA PRO A 146 -9.18 -11.59 -4.71
C PRO A 146 -10.28 -10.85 -5.51
N SER A 147 -11.54 -11.18 -5.27
CA SER A 147 -12.73 -10.53 -5.84
C SER A 147 -13.17 -9.26 -5.11
N ASP A 148 -12.67 -9.01 -3.89
CA ASP A 148 -12.99 -7.79 -3.14
C ASP A 148 -12.23 -6.60 -3.76
N PRO A 149 -12.91 -5.49 -4.11
CA PRO A 149 -12.25 -4.30 -4.66
C PRO A 149 -11.18 -3.71 -3.74
N TRP A 150 -11.25 -3.98 -2.43
CA TRP A 150 -10.30 -3.50 -1.43
C TRP A 150 -9.23 -4.54 -1.08
N SER A 151 -9.24 -5.73 -1.66
CA SER A 151 -8.12 -6.68 -1.47
C SER A 151 -6.82 -6.06 -1.99
N VAL A 152 -5.69 -6.40 -1.36
CA VAL A 152 -4.37 -6.00 -1.86
C VAL A 152 -4.25 -6.40 -3.35
N PRO A 153 -3.90 -5.47 -4.25
CA PRO A 153 -3.80 -5.76 -5.69
C PRO A 153 -2.83 -6.89 -5.98
N LEU A 154 -3.19 -7.76 -6.94
CA LEU A 154 -2.38 -8.94 -7.31
C LEU A 154 -0.93 -8.60 -7.64
N ASP A 155 -0.68 -7.42 -8.20
CA ASP A 155 0.67 -6.99 -8.53
C ASP A 155 1.52 -6.68 -7.30
N ILE A 156 0.92 -6.15 -6.22
CA ILE A 156 1.59 -5.99 -4.93
C ILE A 156 1.86 -7.37 -4.33
N GLN A 157 0.87 -8.28 -4.38
CA GLN A 157 1.04 -9.64 -3.86
C GLN A 157 2.18 -10.37 -4.58
N ARG A 158 2.22 -10.29 -5.92
CA ARG A 158 3.28 -10.87 -6.74
C ARG A 158 4.65 -10.25 -6.44
N ALA A 159 4.72 -8.93 -6.31
CA ALA A 159 5.98 -8.26 -5.96
C ALA A 159 6.52 -8.77 -4.62
N VAL A 160 5.66 -8.89 -3.60
CA VAL A 160 6.01 -9.41 -2.28
C VAL A 160 6.49 -10.86 -2.37
N ARG A 161 5.83 -11.73 -3.15
CA ARG A 161 6.30 -13.11 -3.36
C ARG A 161 7.65 -13.18 -4.08
N LEU A 162 7.90 -12.30 -5.06
CA LEU A 162 9.21 -12.21 -5.71
C LEU A 162 10.32 -11.82 -4.73
N VAL A 163 10.05 -10.87 -3.83
CA VAL A 163 11.00 -10.51 -2.76
C VAL A 163 11.22 -11.68 -1.80
N ALA A 164 10.15 -12.32 -1.34
CA ALA A 164 10.22 -13.46 -0.43
C ALA A 164 11.03 -14.63 -1.02
N SER A 165 10.76 -14.98 -2.28
CA SER A 165 11.53 -16.00 -3.03
C SER A 165 12.99 -15.60 -3.19
N SER A 166 13.30 -14.31 -3.39
CA SER A 166 14.69 -13.83 -3.44
C SER A 166 15.41 -14.01 -2.11
N ILE A 167 14.77 -13.62 -0.99
CA ILE A 167 15.32 -13.78 0.36
C ILE A 167 15.56 -15.27 0.66
N TRP A 168 14.58 -16.12 0.38
CA TRP A 168 14.71 -17.57 0.56
C TRP A 168 15.91 -18.13 -0.22
N ASN A 169 16.00 -17.85 -1.52
CA ASN A 169 17.06 -18.38 -2.35
C ASN A 169 18.44 -17.80 -2.00
N SER A 170 18.52 -16.60 -1.41
CA SER A 170 19.77 -16.04 -0.89
C SER A 170 20.25 -16.69 0.40
N SER A 171 19.37 -17.40 1.12
CA SER A 171 19.72 -18.02 2.40
C SER A 171 20.74 -19.15 2.20
N GLY A 172 21.87 -19.07 2.91
CA GLY A 172 22.93 -20.08 2.86
C GLY A 172 23.94 -19.91 1.72
N ARG A 173 23.81 -18.85 0.91
CA ARG A 173 24.85 -18.44 -0.06
C ARG A 173 25.85 -17.48 0.57
N ASP A 174 27.09 -17.51 0.08
CA ASP A 174 28.07 -16.47 0.37
C ASP A 174 27.65 -15.14 -0.30
N PRO A 175 27.36 -14.08 0.46
CA PRO A 175 26.93 -12.79 -0.10
C PRO A 175 27.98 -12.11 -0.99
N LEU A 176 29.24 -12.52 -0.91
CA LEU A 176 30.35 -11.93 -1.68
C LEU A 176 30.60 -12.67 -3.02
N LEU A 177 30.00 -13.83 -3.22
CA LEU A 177 30.15 -14.63 -4.44
C LEU A 177 29.31 -14.05 -5.59
N LYS A 178 29.96 -13.48 -6.61
CA LYS A 178 29.30 -12.80 -7.74
C LYS A 178 29.22 -13.63 -9.03
N SER A 179 30.12 -14.60 -9.16
CA SER A 179 30.21 -15.47 -10.33
C SER A 179 30.93 -16.75 -9.94
N GLU A 180 30.45 -17.86 -10.46
CA GLU A 180 31.03 -19.18 -10.31
C GLU A 180 31.10 -19.76 -11.73
N SER A 181 32.28 -20.26 -12.06
CA SER A 181 32.55 -20.85 -13.36
C SER A 181 33.21 -22.19 -13.13
N GLU A 182 32.49 -23.27 -13.41
CA GLU A 182 33.05 -24.61 -13.43
C GLU A 182 33.39 -24.97 -14.87
N GLN A 183 34.67 -25.26 -15.11
CA GLN A 183 35.19 -25.53 -16.45
C GLN A 183 34.54 -26.80 -17.02
N GLY A 184 33.75 -26.64 -18.08
CA GLY A 184 33.08 -27.74 -18.79
C GLY A 184 31.64 -28.05 -18.33
N VAL A 185 31.09 -27.35 -17.33
CA VAL A 185 29.75 -27.62 -16.78
C VAL A 185 28.80 -26.43 -16.98
N GLY A 186 29.31 -25.20 -16.89
CA GLY A 186 28.53 -23.99 -17.14
C GLY A 186 29.06 -22.77 -16.38
N SER A 187 28.49 -21.61 -16.66
CA SER A 187 28.71 -20.39 -15.90
C SER A 187 27.39 -19.92 -15.33
N THR A 188 27.39 -19.60 -14.04
CA THR A 188 26.28 -18.92 -13.38
C THR A 188 26.74 -17.52 -12.98
N SER A 189 25.88 -16.53 -13.19
CA SER A 189 26.13 -15.15 -12.78
C SER A 189 24.92 -14.61 -12.01
N TRP A 190 25.20 -13.83 -10.97
CA TRP A 190 24.18 -13.32 -10.06
C TRP A 190 24.05 -11.82 -10.25
N ASN A 191 22.81 -11.35 -10.38
CA ASN A 191 22.56 -9.94 -10.55
C ASN A 191 22.63 -9.23 -9.18
N THR A 192 23.42 -8.16 -9.09
CA THR A 192 23.45 -7.31 -7.88
C THR A 192 22.20 -6.42 -7.85
N PRO A 193 21.49 -6.33 -6.71
CA PRO A 193 20.39 -5.38 -6.56
C PRO A 193 20.84 -3.96 -6.90
N ALA A 194 20.02 -3.22 -7.64
CA ALA A 194 20.35 -1.84 -8.00
C ALA A 194 20.46 -0.97 -6.73
N PRO A 195 21.41 -0.01 -6.68
CA PRO A 195 21.49 0.94 -5.58
C PRO A 195 20.16 1.64 -5.35
N GLY A 196 19.71 1.72 -4.09
CA GLY A 196 18.46 2.39 -3.72
C GLY A 196 17.20 1.49 -3.67
N LEU A 197 17.31 0.19 -3.99
CA LEU A 197 16.19 -0.76 -3.87
C LEU A 197 16.14 -1.53 -2.54
N ALA A 198 17.03 -1.21 -1.60
CA ALA A 198 17.13 -1.87 -0.28
C ALA A 198 17.17 -3.42 -0.36
N GLY A 199 17.77 -3.99 -1.42
CA GLY A 199 17.87 -5.44 -1.62
C GLY A 199 16.67 -6.09 -2.33
N MET A 200 15.67 -5.32 -2.74
CA MET A 200 14.53 -5.81 -3.53
C MET A 200 14.94 -6.12 -4.98
N PRO A 201 14.41 -7.20 -5.61
CA PRO A 201 14.55 -7.43 -7.04
C PRO A 201 13.95 -6.29 -7.88
N GLN A 202 14.60 -5.92 -9.00
CA GLN A 202 14.12 -4.86 -9.89
C GLN A 202 12.69 -5.10 -10.38
N SER A 203 12.35 -6.34 -10.74
CA SER A 203 11.00 -6.71 -11.20
C SER A 203 9.91 -6.47 -10.15
N ALA A 204 10.23 -6.65 -8.87
CA ALA A 204 9.31 -6.30 -7.77
C ALA A 204 9.18 -4.78 -7.64
N ALA A 205 10.29 -4.03 -7.75
CA ALA A 205 10.27 -2.57 -7.74
C ALA A 205 9.45 -1.98 -8.89
N ASP A 206 9.59 -2.50 -10.11
CA ASP A 206 8.84 -2.06 -11.30
C ASP A 206 7.34 -2.27 -11.12
N ALA A 207 6.93 -3.41 -10.58
CA ALA A 207 5.52 -3.71 -10.27
C ALA A 207 4.95 -2.76 -9.20
N LEU A 208 5.78 -2.31 -8.27
CA LEU A 208 5.41 -1.41 -7.18
C LEU A 208 5.50 0.08 -7.54
N ALA A 209 6.19 0.44 -8.63
CA ALA A 209 6.51 1.82 -8.97
C ALA A 209 5.28 2.73 -9.06
N ARG A 210 4.17 2.25 -9.64
CA ARG A 210 2.91 3.01 -9.77
C ARG A 210 2.18 3.27 -8.44
N TYR A 211 2.51 2.53 -7.39
CA TYR A 211 1.89 2.69 -6.07
C TYR A 211 2.67 3.67 -5.18
N ARG A 212 3.89 4.05 -5.58
CA ARG A 212 4.64 5.08 -4.86
C ARG A 212 3.82 6.35 -4.83
N ALA A 213 3.82 7.01 -3.67
CA ALA A 213 3.33 8.38 -3.61
C ALA A 213 4.16 9.22 -4.58
N GLY A 214 3.55 9.67 -5.67
CA GLY A 214 4.18 10.64 -6.59
C GLY A 214 4.68 11.82 -5.76
N GLY A 215 6.00 12.02 -5.76
CA GLY A 215 6.65 13.05 -4.95
C GLY A 215 6.18 14.44 -5.36
N ILE A 216 5.92 15.25 -4.33
CA ILE A 216 5.52 16.67 -4.35
C ILE A 216 4.24 16.94 -5.16
N ARG A 217 3.13 17.09 -4.46
CA ARG A 217 1.97 17.90 -4.89
C ARG A 217 1.88 19.12 -4.00
#